data_AF-A0A6N7F605-F1
#
_entry.id   AF-A0A6N7F605-F1
#
_cell.length_a   1.000
_cell.length_b   1.000
_cell.length_c   1.000
_cell.angle_alpha   90.00
_cell.angle_beta   90.00
_cell.angle_gamma   90.00
#
_symmetry.space_group_name_H-M   'P 1'
#
loop_
_entity.id
_entity.type
_entity.pdbx_description
1 polymer ?
#
loop_
_entity_poly.entity_id
_entity_poly.type
_entity_poly.pdbx_seq_one_letter_code
_entity_poly.pdbx_strand_id
1 'polypeptide(L)'
;MTPDTQDGRTELGPWNPGIVSRLPAAYRPLSSLFRPENAFTPAAEAQELADFTGLEIADCVAFRPERLALHELLIRVSAELSVPDGSRYEDLGINFRTMTERLFNTCVRDRMDEVTAAFDALKREAGAALDEALAALAPPPEPPAGRLSWWRRLGSGPAASPSLSPPAPRDDPAGTPVERWRAQAGAEHDDLRRAAMEALVHTADAVTRRHGRLVGDGALLRRIALDRVANTLGSERIGALIEPWVLAGAAAEGFRVLPTQTHPVVMNVKGASASGKSSMRPLQRRLAARLGIDWADFALISPDIWRKYLLDYDSLGDAFRYAGTLSGVELEIVDQKLDRHMARKAERGRMTHLLIDRFRFDSFTLAPDGDGPGRLLTRFGHVIYMFFMITPPEATVERAWTRGLQFGRYKAVDDLLDHNVEAYEGMPGLFFTWAQRADKRVHVEFLDNGVAEGETPRTVAWGWNDTLTVLDIGKLLDVDRYRRIDIDAKSPAQVYPSPTAMAPERNTGFLRACAQRIPRVDFAEFDTGRIFARLESGRLVWTDPAPLARALADADSRAGLTALAPDIADAPGAHPATPEYADRAGADTLGRWGA
;
A
#
# COMPACT_ATOMS: atom_id res chain seq x y z
N MET A 1 -45.20 14.69 -0.29
CA MET A 1 -45.27 13.21 -0.33
C MET A 1 -44.29 12.73 0.71
N THR A 2 -44.83 12.29 1.84
CA THR A 2 -44.11 11.76 2.99
C THR A 2 -43.23 10.58 2.57
N PRO A 3 -41.96 10.50 2.98
CA PRO A 3 -41.18 9.29 2.77
C PRO A 3 -41.73 8.20 3.69
N ASP A 4 -42.06 7.08 3.08
CA ASP A 4 -42.42 5.82 3.71
C ASP A 4 -41.40 5.48 4.81
N THR A 5 -41.86 5.51 6.05
CA THR A 5 -41.24 4.79 7.16
C THR A 5 -41.46 3.29 6.95
N GLN A 6 -40.62 2.66 6.13
CA GLN A 6 -40.38 1.22 6.23
C GLN A 6 -39.41 0.98 7.39
N ASP A 7 -39.96 0.96 8.61
CA ASP A 7 -39.30 0.42 9.79
C ASP A 7 -39.37 -1.12 9.72
N GLY A 8 -38.60 -1.68 8.77
CA GLY A 8 -38.21 -3.08 8.75
C GLY A 8 -36.72 -3.10 9.04
N ARG A 9 -36.33 -3.10 10.32
CA ARG A 9 -34.91 -3.13 10.70
C ARG A 9 -34.29 -4.43 10.19
N THR A 10 -33.66 -4.37 9.02
CA THR A 10 -32.84 -5.45 8.50
C THR A 10 -31.79 -5.78 9.57
N GLU A 11 -31.79 -7.02 10.04
CA GLU A 11 -30.87 -7.45 11.08
C GLU A 11 -29.42 -7.23 10.61
N LEU A 12 -28.61 -6.66 11.50
CA LEU A 12 -27.22 -6.39 11.22
C LEU A 12 -26.39 -7.65 11.43
N GLY A 13 -25.48 -7.91 10.51
CA GLY A 13 -24.65 -9.10 10.55
C GLY A 13 -23.46 -9.01 9.60
N PRO A 14 -22.68 -10.09 9.46
CA PRO A 14 -21.48 -10.08 8.65
C PRO A 14 -21.73 -9.73 7.17
N TRP A 15 -22.85 -10.20 6.63
CA TRP A 15 -23.27 -9.95 5.24
C TRP A 15 -24.17 -8.71 5.08
N ASN A 16 -24.45 -8.00 6.19
CA ASN A 16 -25.18 -6.74 6.22
C ASN A 16 -24.68 -5.86 7.38
N PRO A 17 -23.48 -5.25 7.27
CA PRO A 17 -22.88 -4.50 8.37
C PRO A 17 -23.54 -3.12 8.61
N GLY A 18 -24.51 -2.75 7.77
CA GLY A 18 -25.17 -1.43 7.81
C GLY A 18 -24.27 -0.30 7.27
N ILE A 19 -23.26 -0.63 6.48
CA ILE A 19 -22.40 0.34 5.78
C ILE A 19 -22.21 -0.07 4.33
N VAL A 20 -21.90 0.90 3.48
CA VAL A 20 -21.57 0.74 2.06
C VAL A 20 -20.17 1.27 1.78
N SER A 21 -19.50 0.76 0.76
CA SER A 21 -18.13 1.15 0.39
C SER A 21 -17.98 2.65 0.14
N ARG A 22 -18.95 3.23 -0.58
CA ARG A 22 -18.96 4.67 -0.85
C ARG A 22 -19.45 5.45 0.37
N LEU A 23 -18.55 6.20 1.00
CA LEU A 23 -18.87 7.07 2.13
C LEU A 23 -20.05 8.01 1.80
N PRO A 24 -21.14 7.99 2.58
CA PRO A 24 -22.26 8.91 2.41
C PRO A 24 -21.82 10.38 2.46
N ALA A 25 -22.40 11.21 1.57
CA ALA A 25 -22.01 12.62 1.44
C ALA A 25 -22.11 13.40 2.78
N ALA A 26 -23.12 13.08 3.59
CA ALA A 26 -23.33 13.70 4.90
C ALA A 26 -22.17 13.45 5.90
N TYR A 27 -21.44 12.34 5.75
CA TYR A 27 -20.33 12.00 6.65
C TYR A 27 -18.96 12.46 6.13
N ARG A 28 -18.86 12.93 4.88
CA ARG A 28 -17.57 13.40 4.33
C ARG A 28 -16.87 14.45 5.19
N PRO A 29 -17.55 15.48 5.74
CA PRO A 29 -16.89 16.48 6.58
C PRO A 29 -16.27 15.91 7.87
N LEU A 30 -16.69 14.72 8.31
CA LEU A 30 -16.13 14.03 9.47
C LEU A 30 -14.80 13.34 9.18
N SER A 31 -14.40 13.25 7.90
CA SER A 31 -13.12 12.68 7.50
C SER A 31 -11.98 13.44 8.18
N SER A 32 -10.96 12.72 8.64
CA SER A 32 -9.83 13.32 9.34
C SER A 32 -9.07 14.34 8.47
N LEU A 33 -9.20 14.25 7.14
CA LEU A 33 -8.67 15.21 6.18
C LEU A 33 -9.29 16.61 6.24
N PHE A 34 -10.57 16.72 6.59
CA PHE A 34 -11.32 17.99 6.44
C PHE A 34 -11.65 18.64 7.78
N ARG A 35 -11.24 18.01 8.89
CA ARG A 35 -11.48 18.57 10.21
C ARG A 35 -10.67 19.87 10.38
N PRO A 36 -11.28 20.96 10.86
CA PRO A 36 -10.64 22.27 10.92
C PRO A 36 -9.40 22.30 11.81
N GLU A 37 -9.28 21.39 12.78
CA GLU A 37 -8.09 21.19 13.61
C GLU A 37 -6.92 20.52 12.85
N ASN A 38 -7.18 19.83 11.73
CA ASN A 38 -6.16 19.07 10.98
C ASN A 38 -5.73 19.78 9.69
N ALA A 39 -6.66 20.47 9.03
CA ALA A 39 -6.43 21.09 7.72
C ALA A 39 -6.96 22.52 7.66
N PHE A 40 -6.35 23.31 6.77
CA PHE A 40 -6.84 24.63 6.40
C PHE A 40 -7.99 24.55 5.39
N THR A 41 -8.03 23.51 4.55
CA THR A 41 -9.02 23.36 3.48
C THR A 41 -10.26 22.58 3.96
N PRO A 42 -11.46 23.18 3.96
CA PRO A 42 -12.71 22.47 4.24
C PRO A 42 -13.10 21.50 3.11
N ALA A 43 -13.96 20.52 3.42
CA ALA A 43 -14.40 19.49 2.47
C ALA A 43 -15.01 20.05 1.17
N ALA A 44 -15.84 21.10 1.27
CA ALA A 44 -16.50 21.71 0.12
C ALA A 44 -15.49 22.35 -0.83
N GLU A 45 -14.54 23.11 -0.28
CA GLU A 45 -13.49 23.76 -1.07
C GLU A 45 -12.55 22.72 -1.73
N ALA A 46 -12.17 21.66 -1.01
CA ALA A 46 -11.36 20.58 -1.59
C ALA A 46 -12.10 19.89 -2.76
N GLN A 47 -13.41 19.70 -2.66
CA GLN A 47 -14.22 19.14 -3.74
C GLN A 47 -14.28 20.08 -4.95
N GLU A 48 -14.48 21.37 -4.74
CA GLU A 48 -14.48 22.37 -5.83
C GLU A 48 -13.14 22.40 -6.57
N LEU A 49 -12.03 22.35 -5.83
CA LEU A 49 -10.68 22.27 -6.40
C LEU A 49 -10.48 20.97 -7.17
N ALA A 50 -10.93 19.82 -6.65
CA ALA A 50 -10.83 18.53 -7.33
C ALA A 50 -11.65 18.53 -8.63
N ASP A 51 -12.89 19.03 -8.59
CA ASP A 51 -13.78 19.09 -9.76
C ASP A 51 -13.22 19.99 -10.87
N PHE A 52 -12.60 21.11 -10.47
CA PHE A 52 -11.93 22.05 -11.36
C PHE A 52 -10.63 21.48 -11.93
N THR A 53 -9.75 20.94 -11.10
CA THR A 53 -8.39 20.53 -11.52
C THR A 53 -8.33 19.13 -12.11
N GLY A 54 -9.26 18.25 -11.74
CA GLY A 54 -9.15 16.81 -11.99
C GLY A 54 -8.12 16.10 -11.10
N LEU A 55 -7.61 16.76 -10.06
CA LEU A 55 -6.79 16.12 -9.02
C LEU A 55 -7.65 15.27 -8.10
N GLU A 56 -7.02 14.28 -7.45
CA GLU A 56 -7.65 13.58 -6.34
C GLU A 56 -7.94 14.56 -5.20
N ILE A 57 -9.08 14.39 -4.52
CA ILE A 57 -9.50 15.33 -3.46
C ILE A 57 -8.46 15.49 -2.35
N ALA A 58 -7.67 14.43 -2.09
CA ALA A 58 -6.58 14.42 -1.13
C ALA A 58 -5.45 15.39 -1.50
N ASP A 59 -5.16 15.54 -2.80
CA ASP A 59 -4.12 16.45 -3.30
C ASP A 59 -4.55 17.94 -3.22
N CYS A 60 -5.83 18.21 -2.96
CA CYS A 60 -6.38 19.56 -2.78
C CYS A 60 -6.45 20.01 -1.32
N VAL A 61 -6.09 19.15 -0.35
CA VAL A 61 -6.13 19.46 1.08
C VAL A 61 -4.82 20.10 1.51
N ALA A 62 -4.86 21.23 2.24
CA ALA A 62 -3.69 21.82 2.88
C ALA A 62 -3.68 21.48 4.38
N PHE A 63 -2.75 20.65 4.84
CA PHE A 63 -2.64 20.31 6.25
C PHE A 63 -2.06 21.44 7.09
N ARG A 64 -2.44 21.46 8.36
CA ARG A 64 -1.83 22.32 9.36
C ARG A 64 -0.46 21.78 9.82
N PRO A 65 0.50 22.65 10.19
CA PRO A 65 1.82 22.21 10.65
C PRO A 65 1.75 21.27 11.87
N GLU A 66 0.81 21.50 12.79
CA GLU A 66 0.59 20.66 13.96
C GLU A 66 0.21 19.23 13.56
N ARG A 67 -0.62 19.11 12.50
CA ARG A 67 -1.03 17.81 11.97
C ARG A 67 0.11 17.10 11.25
N LEU A 68 0.92 17.86 10.49
CA LEU A 68 2.12 17.32 9.85
C LEU A 68 3.14 16.85 10.89
N ALA A 69 3.32 17.56 12.01
CA ALA A 69 4.17 17.12 13.11
C ALA A 69 3.69 15.80 13.74
N LEU A 70 2.37 15.63 13.89
CA LEU A 70 1.80 14.35 14.32
C LEU A 70 2.12 13.24 13.31
N HIS A 71 1.96 13.48 12.00
CA HIS A 71 2.28 12.48 10.97
C HIS A 71 3.73 12.03 11.07
N GLU A 72 4.65 12.98 11.19
CA GLU A 72 6.07 12.68 11.34
C GLU A 72 6.35 11.95 12.66
N LEU A 73 5.74 12.34 13.77
CA LEU A 73 5.92 11.62 15.04
C LEU A 73 5.48 10.15 14.94
N LEU A 74 4.31 9.87 14.34
CA LEU A 74 3.83 8.50 14.11
C LEU A 74 4.85 7.67 13.33
N ILE A 75 5.46 8.27 12.30
CA ILE A 75 6.50 7.65 11.48
C ILE A 75 7.75 7.34 12.32
N ARG A 76 8.24 8.28 13.14
CA ARG A 76 9.44 8.06 13.97
C ARG A 76 9.20 6.97 15.02
N VAL A 77 8.04 6.96 15.67
CA VAL A 77 7.72 5.91 16.66
C VAL A 77 7.68 4.54 15.98
N SER A 78 7.12 4.43 14.77
CA SER A 78 7.09 3.15 14.04
C SER A 78 8.44 2.73 13.46
N ALA A 79 9.28 3.68 13.01
CA ALA A 79 10.50 3.38 12.26
C ALA A 79 11.76 3.36 13.13
N GLU A 80 11.81 4.14 14.21
CA GLU A 80 13.02 4.34 15.04
C GLU A 80 12.95 3.69 16.41
N LEU A 81 11.76 3.37 16.93
CA LEU A 81 11.57 2.85 18.28
C LEU A 81 11.01 1.43 18.27
N SER A 82 11.44 0.65 19.27
CA SER A 82 10.86 -0.66 19.55
C SER A 82 9.54 -0.47 20.29
N VAL A 83 8.44 -0.90 19.69
CA VAL A 83 7.10 -0.82 20.28
C VAL A 83 6.70 -2.22 20.76
N PRO A 84 6.51 -2.45 22.07
CA PRO A 84 6.12 -3.74 22.58
C PRO A 84 4.76 -4.17 22.01
N ASP A 85 4.71 -5.35 21.39
CA ASP A 85 3.48 -5.91 20.82
C ASP A 85 2.56 -6.55 21.86
N GLY A 86 3.09 -6.82 23.06
CA GLY A 86 2.35 -7.30 24.23
C GLY A 86 1.95 -8.78 24.16
N SER A 87 0.96 -9.15 24.98
CA SER A 87 0.42 -10.51 25.06
C SER A 87 -0.92 -10.66 24.35
N ARG A 88 -1.65 -9.55 24.23
CA ARG A 88 -2.95 -9.45 23.57
C ARG A 88 -2.84 -8.69 22.26
N TYR A 89 -3.80 -8.93 21.37
CA TYR A 89 -3.81 -8.34 20.04
C TYR A 89 -3.82 -6.79 20.06
N GLU A 90 -4.54 -6.19 20.99
CA GLU A 90 -4.71 -4.75 21.13
C GLU A 90 -3.53 -4.06 21.83
N ASP A 91 -2.67 -4.81 22.52
CA ASP A 91 -1.58 -4.26 23.34
C ASP A 91 -0.63 -3.43 22.48
N LEU A 92 -0.28 -3.91 21.29
CA LEU A 92 0.51 -3.15 20.31
C LEU A 92 -0.08 -1.75 20.08
N GLY A 93 -1.39 -1.68 19.83
CA GLY A 93 -2.07 -0.42 19.59
C GLY A 93 -2.11 0.46 20.84
N ILE A 94 -2.26 -0.12 22.02
CA ILE A 94 -2.25 0.59 23.31
C ILE A 94 -0.87 1.16 23.58
N ASN A 95 0.18 0.34 23.52
CA ASN A 95 1.56 0.71 23.77
C ASN A 95 2.04 1.78 22.78
N PHE A 96 1.75 1.59 21.48
CA PHE A 96 2.05 2.58 20.45
C PHE A 96 1.42 3.94 20.81
N ARG A 97 0.15 3.92 21.25
CA ARG A 97 -0.52 5.13 21.72
C ARG A 97 0.17 5.72 22.93
N THR A 98 0.32 4.98 24.01
CA THR A 98 0.99 5.51 25.20
C THR A 98 2.37 6.12 24.93
N MET A 99 3.20 5.48 24.09
CA MET A 99 4.50 6.02 23.69
C MET A 99 4.38 7.31 22.88
N THR A 100 3.52 7.31 21.85
CA THR A 100 3.33 8.48 20.96
C THR A 100 2.80 9.67 21.74
N GLU A 101 1.79 9.48 22.60
CA GLU A 101 1.21 10.56 23.40
C GLU A 101 2.22 11.16 24.37
N ARG A 102 3.02 10.33 25.04
CA ARG A 102 4.10 10.80 25.92
C ARG A 102 5.10 11.65 25.15
N LEU A 103 5.61 11.16 24.02
CA LEU A 103 6.59 11.89 23.21
C LEU A 103 5.98 13.17 22.62
N PHE A 104 4.73 13.13 22.18
CA PHE A 104 4.04 14.31 21.67
C PHE A 104 3.96 15.38 22.76
N ASN A 105 3.48 15.02 23.95
CA ASN A 105 3.25 15.96 25.05
C ASN A 105 4.55 16.53 25.62
N THR A 106 5.59 15.70 25.75
CA THR A 106 6.85 16.10 26.41
C THR A 106 7.86 16.74 25.46
N CYS A 107 7.84 16.39 24.17
CA CYS A 107 8.92 16.76 23.24
C CYS A 107 8.47 17.67 22.09
N VAL A 108 7.22 17.56 21.66
CA VAL A 108 6.73 18.25 20.45
C VAL A 108 5.79 19.39 20.80
N ARG A 109 4.84 19.17 21.71
CA ARG A 109 3.77 20.12 22.04
C ARG A 109 4.28 21.47 22.51
N ASP A 110 5.23 21.48 23.45
CA ASP A 110 5.76 22.73 24.03
C ASP A 110 6.62 23.52 23.03
N ARG A 111 7.00 22.91 21.90
CA ARG A 111 7.83 23.50 20.84
C ARG A 111 7.07 23.67 19.54
N MET A 112 5.73 23.66 19.60
CA MET A 112 4.90 23.76 18.40
C MET A 112 5.10 25.09 17.66
N ASP A 113 5.42 26.17 18.37
CA ASP A 113 5.72 27.46 17.74
C ASP A 113 6.94 27.37 16.81
N GLU A 114 7.95 26.57 17.15
CA GLU A 114 9.13 26.34 16.28
C GLU A 114 8.74 25.54 15.03
N VAL A 115 7.84 24.57 15.17
CA VAL A 115 7.29 23.79 14.05
C VAL A 115 6.53 24.71 13.09
N THR A 116 5.62 25.53 13.62
CA THR A 116 4.83 26.48 12.84
C THR A 116 5.73 27.51 12.15
N ALA A 117 6.71 28.06 12.86
CA ALA A 117 7.67 29.00 12.28
C ALA A 117 8.49 28.38 11.13
N ALA A 118 8.96 27.13 11.29
CA ALA A 118 9.69 26.42 10.24
C ALA A 118 8.81 26.14 9.01
N PHE A 119 7.54 25.78 9.23
CA PHE A 119 6.57 25.58 8.17
C PHE A 119 6.26 26.87 7.40
N ASP A 120 6.03 27.97 8.11
CA ASP A 120 5.75 29.28 7.51
C ASP A 120 6.96 29.81 6.72
N ALA A 121 8.18 29.60 7.22
CA ALA A 121 9.40 29.93 6.50
C ALA A 121 9.48 29.16 5.17
N LEU A 122 9.24 27.85 5.19
CA LEU A 122 9.18 27.04 3.97
C LEU A 122 8.09 27.52 3.01
N LYS A 123 6.89 27.86 3.50
CA LYS A 123 5.82 28.37 2.63
C LYS A 123 6.19 29.69 1.95
N ARG A 124 6.92 30.57 2.64
CA ARG A 124 7.42 31.83 2.05
C ARG A 124 8.47 31.55 0.96
N GLU A 125 9.45 30.70 1.25
CA GLU A 125 10.50 30.31 0.30
C GLU A 125 9.93 29.62 -0.94
N ALA A 126 9.06 28.62 -0.75
CA ALA A 126 8.41 27.90 -1.85
C ALA A 126 7.47 28.81 -2.65
N GLY A 127 6.73 29.70 -1.96
CA GLY A 127 5.89 30.70 -2.60
C GLY A 127 6.70 31.60 -3.54
N ALA A 128 7.85 32.10 -3.09
CA ALA A 128 8.74 32.93 -3.91
C ALA A 128 9.28 32.16 -5.13
N ALA A 129 9.66 30.88 -4.97
CA ALA A 129 10.10 30.05 -6.08
C ALA A 129 8.99 29.81 -7.12
N LEU A 130 7.74 29.59 -6.68
CA LEU A 130 6.58 29.45 -7.56
C LEU A 130 6.25 30.76 -8.28
N ASP A 131 6.33 31.90 -7.58
CA ASP A 131 6.12 33.22 -8.16
C ASP A 131 7.14 33.52 -9.27
N GLU A 132 8.42 33.20 -9.03
CA GLU A 132 9.50 33.32 -10.02
C GLU A 132 9.20 32.48 -11.28
N ALA A 133 8.80 31.23 -11.10
CA ALA A 133 8.51 30.31 -12.20
C ALA A 133 7.24 30.65 -12.99
N LEU A 134 6.21 31.18 -12.34
CA LEU A 134 5.00 31.66 -12.99
C LEU A 134 5.23 32.98 -13.74
N ALA A 135 6.03 33.89 -13.17
CA ALA A 135 6.38 35.16 -13.81
C ALA A 135 7.18 34.97 -15.09
N ALA A 136 8.03 33.94 -15.16
CA ALA A 136 8.81 33.58 -16.36
C ALA A 136 7.93 33.19 -17.58
N LEU A 137 6.62 33.05 -17.40
CA LEU A 137 5.64 32.78 -18.46
C LEU A 137 4.82 34.00 -18.89
N ALA A 138 4.86 35.10 -18.13
CA ALA A 138 4.13 36.30 -18.50
C ALA A 138 4.76 36.89 -19.78
N PRO A 139 3.95 37.31 -20.77
CA PRO A 139 4.50 38.05 -21.91
C PRO A 139 5.23 39.30 -21.38
N PRO A 140 6.36 39.71 -21.99
CA PRO A 140 7.04 40.92 -21.58
C PRO A 140 6.05 42.09 -21.62
N PRO A 141 6.08 43.01 -20.64
CA PRO A 141 5.17 44.14 -20.62
C PRO A 141 5.29 44.89 -21.95
N GLU A 142 4.17 45.13 -22.64
CA GLU A 142 4.17 45.95 -23.84
C GLU A 142 4.82 47.29 -23.51
N PRO A 143 5.81 47.76 -24.28
CA PRO A 143 6.44 49.04 -24.03
C PRO A 143 5.36 50.12 -24.03
N PRO A 144 5.42 51.11 -23.12
CA PRO A 144 4.38 52.13 -23.02
C PRO A 144 4.22 52.75 -24.41
N ALA A 145 3.00 52.62 -24.97
CA ALA A 145 2.69 53.13 -26.30
C ALA A 145 3.12 54.59 -26.36
N GLY A 146 4.22 54.83 -27.08
CA GLY A 146 4.79 56.15 -27.28
C GLY A 146 3.70 57.06 -27.83
N ARG A 147 3.41 58.12 -27.09
CA ARG A 147 2.57 59.21 -27.58
C ARG A 147 3.20 59.78 -28.85
N LEU A 148 2.34 60.05 -29.84
CA LEU A 148 2.51 60.89 -31.03
C LEU A 148 2.90 60.16 -32.35
N SER A 149 1.97 60.15 -33.31
CA SER A 149 2.04 61.11 -34.42
C SER A 149 0.77 61.07 -35.29
N TRP A 150 0.07 62.20 -35.31
CA TRP A 150 -1.19 62.50 -35.95
C TRP A 150 -1.02 62.95 -37.42
N TRP A 151 0.15 62.71 -38.01
CA TRP A 151 0.53 63.23 -39.34
C TRP A 151 0.67 62.16 -40.44
N ARG A 152 -0.06 61.05 -40.34
CA ARG A 152 -0.29 60.14 -41.48
C ARG A 152 -1.79 59.97 -41.74
N ARG A 153 -2.44 61.08 -42.06
CA ARG A 153 -3.70 61.11 -42.81
C ARG A 153 -3.52 62.02 -44.02
N LEU A 154 -2.93 61.46 -45.08
CA LEU A 154 -3.04 61.90 -46.46
C LEU A 154 -2.51 60.74 -47.32
N GLY A 155 -3.43 59.93 -47.82
CA GLY A 155 -3.15 58.68 -48.51
C GLY A 155 -4.36 57.76 -48.48
N SER A 156 -5.37 58.11 -49.27
CA SER A 156 -6.60 57.36 -49.51
C SER A 156 -6.30 56.06 -50.27
N GLY A 157 -6.52 54.92 -49.61
CA GLY A 157 -6.60 53.58 -50.21
C GLY A 157 -7.74 52.81 -49.53
N PRO A 158 -8.45 51.91 -50.23
CA PRO A 158 -9.66 51.30 -49.71
C PRO A 158 -9.36 50.39 -48.51
N ALA A 159 -10.20 50.52 -47.48
CA ALA A 159 -10.11 49.78 -46.23
C ALA A 159 -10.25 48.27 -46.47
N ALA A 160 -9.17 47.53 -46.24
CA ALA A 160 -9.23 46.10 -46.02
C ALA A 160 -9.75 45.87 -44.59
N SER A 161 -10.89 45.19 -44.48
CA SER A 161 -11.37 44.65 -43.21
C SER A 161 -10.28 43.78 -42.58
N PRO A 162 -9.90 43.96 -41.30
CA PRO A 162 -9.03 43.00 -40.65
C PRO A 162 -9.84 41.72 -40.48
N SER A 163 -9.56 40.72 -41.32
CA SER A 163 -9.95 39.36 -41.00
C SER A 163 -9.27 39.02 -39.68
N LEU A 164 -10.08 38.78 -38.65
CA LEU A 164 -9.66 38.07 -37.45
C LEU A 164 -9.31 36.65 -37.89
N SER A 165 -8.09 36.50 -38.42
CA SER A 165 -7.47 35.20 -38.53
C SER A 165 -7.34 34.68 -37.09
N PRO A 166 -7.79 33.45 -36.78
CA PRO A 166 -7.45 32.85 -35.50
C PRO A 166 -5.93 32.92 -35.34
N PRO A 167 -5.40 33.27 -34.16
CA PRO A 167 -3.96 33.32 -33.98
C PRO A 167 -3.40 31.98 -34.42
N ALA A 168 -2.52 32.00 -35.42
CA ALA A 168 -1.78 30.81 -35.82
C ALA A 168 -1.16 30.19 -34.56
N PRO A 169 -1.12 28.86 -34.42
CA PRO A 169 -0.41 28.24 -33.33
C PRO A 169 1.01 28.79 -33.37
N ARG A 170 1.39 29.51 -32.32
CA ARG A 170 2.78 29.93 -32.15
C ARG A 170 3.55 28.64 -31.89
N ASP A 171 4.24 28.15 -32.91
CA ASP A 171 5.32 27.20 -32.74
C ASP A 171 6.42 27.93 -31.96
N ASP A 172 6.31 27.90 -30.63
CA ASP A 172 7.36 28.34 -29.71
C ASP A 172 8.43 27.24 -29.68
N PRO A 173 9.67 27.50 -30.14
CA PRO A 173 10.74 26.51 -30.13
C PRO A 173 11.15 26.07 -28.70
N ALA A 174 10.61 26.70 -27.65
CA ALA A 174 10.90 26.41 -26.25
C ALA A 174 9.92 25.42 -25.57
N GLY A 175 8.91 24.91 -26.27
CA GLY A 175 7.91 23.99 -25.71
C GLY A 175 6.84 24.67 -24.85
N THR A 176 5.81 23.91 -24.49
CA THR A 176 4.73 24.36 -23.59
C THR A 176 5.29 24.82 -22.24
N PRO A 177 4.63 25.73 -21.51
CA PRO A 177 5.02 26.12 -20.15
C PRO A 177 5.33 24.94 -19.21
N VAL A 178 4.57 23.86 -19.33
CA VAL A 178 4.73 22.64 -18.52
C VAL A 178 6.02 21.90 -18.85
N GLU A 179 6.39 21.80 -20.14
CA GLU A 179 7.65 21.18 -20.56
C GLU A 179 8.87 21.96 -20.05
N ARG A 180 8.78 23.30 -20.02
CA ARG A 180 9.83 24.16 -19.47
C ARG A 180 10.01 23.95 -17.97
N TRP A 181 8.92 23.95 -17.19
CA TRP A 181 9.01 23.65 -15.76
C TRP A 181 9.52 22.24 -15.49
N ARG A 182 9.14 21.26 -16.30
CA ARG A 182 9.63 19.88 -16.19
C ARG A 182 11.14 19.79 -16.45
N ALA A 183 11.64 20.49 -17.48
CA ALA A 183 13.07 20.58 -17.76
C ALA A 183 13.84 21.29 -16.63
N GLN A 184 13.28 22.37 -16.09
CA GLN A 184 13.84 23.08 -14.93
C GLN A 184 13.91 22.19 -13.70
N ALA A 185 12.84 21.46 -13.37
CA ALA A 185 12.82 20.51 -12.26
C ALA A 185 13.92 19.45 -12.40
N GLY A 186 14.12 18.89 -13.60
CA GLY A 186 15.15 17.88 -13.85
C GLY A 186 16.59 18.39 -13.76
N ALA A 187 16.82 19.70 -13.94
CA ALA A 187 18.14 20.33 -13.85
C ALA A 187 18.41 20.99 -12.50
N GLU A 188 17.40 21.14 -11.64
CA GLU A 188 17.50 21.86 -10.38
C GLU A 188 18.17 21.01 -9.29
N HIS A 189 19.10 21.62 -8.56
CA HIS A 189 19.83 20.98 -7.46
C HIS A 189 19.28 21.36 -6.09
N ASP A 190 18.63 22.52 -5.96
CA ASP A 190 17.93 22.90 -4.73
C ASP A 190 16.62 22.13 -4.55
N ASP A 191 16.49 21.39 -3.44
CA ASP A 191 15.34 20.51 -3.19
C ASP A 191 14.02 21.27 -3.13
N LEU A 192 14.02 22.50 -2.61
CA LEU A 192 12.80 23.30 -2.50
C LEU A 192 12.34 23.82 -3.86
N ARG A 193 13.25 24.36 -4.66
CA ARG A 193 12.95 24.81 -6.03
C ARG A 193 12.49 23.64 -6.90
N ARG A 194 13.16 22.48 -6.79
CA ARG A 194 12.74 21.26 -7.51
C ARG A 194 11.33 20.85 -7.12
N ALA A 195 11.05 20.71 -5.82
CA ALA A 195 9.73 20.33 -5.32
C ALA A 195 8.64 21.33 -5.75
N ALA A 196 8.95 22.63 -5.75
CA ALA A 196 8.05 23.66 -6.24
C ALA A 196 7.73 23.48 -7.73
N MET A 197 8.74 23.24 -8.57
CA MET A 197 8.53 23.03 -10.01
C MET A 197 7.76 21.74 -10.30
N GLU A 198 8.09 20.64 -9.62
CA GLU A 198 7.37 19.37 -9.74
C GLU A 198 5.91 19.49 -9.33
N ALA A 199 5.64 20.21 -8.23
CA ALA A 199 4.27 20.48 -7.79
C ALA A 199 3.50 21.31 -8.83
N LEU A 200 4.13 22.32 -9.42
CA LEU A 200 3.53 23.16 -10.45
C LEU A 200 3.24 22.37 -11.73
N VAL A 201 4.17 21.54 -12.19
CA VAL A 201 3.99 20.62 -13.32
C VAL A 201 2.83 19.68 -13.06
N HIS A 202 2.78 19.06 -11.88
CA HIS A 202 1.71 18.14 -11.52
C HIS A 202 0.32 18.79 -11.55
N THR A 203 0.19 19.98 -10.95
CA THR A 203 -1.07 20.74 -10.96
C THR A 203 -1.46 21.15 -12.39
N ALA A 204 -0.50 21.66 -13.18
CA ALA A 204 -0.76 22.09 -14.55
C ALA A 204 -1.12 20.93 -15.48
N ASP A 205 -0.48 19.77 -15.33
CA ASP A 205 -0.79 18.53 -16.07
C ASP A 205 -2.20 18.03 -15.74
N ALA A 206 -2.60 18.05 -14.46
CA ALA A 206 -3.95 17.64 -14.05
C ALA A 206 -5.01 18.55 -14.68
N VAL A 207 -4.85 19.86 -14.56
CA VAL A 207 -5.73 20.87 -15.17
C VAL A 207 -5.79 20.69 -16.68
N THR A 208 -4.64 20.51 -17.33
CA THR A 208 -4.57 20.33 -18.79
C THR A 208 -5.28 19.05 -19.23
N ARG A 209 -5.13 17.94 -18.51
CA ARG A 209 -5.88 16.70 -18.78
C ARG A 209 -7.39 16.89 -18.60
N ARG A 210 -7.81 17.67 -17.62
CA ARG A 210 -9.23 17.91 -17.32
C ARG A 210 -9.93 18.78 -18.36
N HIS A 211 -9.26 19.83 -18.84
CA HIS A 211 -9.84 20.87 -19.71
C HIS A 211 -9.35 20.81 -21.16
N GLY A 212 -8.39 19.95 -21.49
CA GLY A 212 -7.74 19.86 -22.81
C GLY A 212 -6.71 20.96 -23.08
N ARG A 213 -6.56 21.92 -22.17
CA ARG A 213 -5.55 23.00 -22.19
C ARG A 213 -5.33 23.51 -20.76
N LEU A 214 -4.26 24.26 -20.54
CA LEU A 214 -4.06 24.94 -19.26
C LEU A 214 -5.12 26.05 -19.08
N VAL A 215 -5.92 25.95 -18.01
CA VAL A 215 -6.98 26.91 -17.64
C VAL A 215 -6.85 27.26 -16.16
N GLY A 216 -7.27 28.47 -15.77
CA GLY A 216 -7.08 28.99 -14.41
C GLY A 216 -6.05 30.10 -14.38
N ASP A 217 -6.14 30.99 -13.40
CA ASP A 217 -5.14 32.03 -13.22
C ASP A 217 -3.88 31.50 -12.52
N GLY A 218 -2.77 32.23 -12.65
CA GLY A 218 -1.51 31.84 -12.02
C GLY A 218 -1.63 31.75 -10.50
N ALA A 219 -2.55 32.50 -9.87
CA ALA A 219 -2.75 32.49 -8.43
C ALA A 219 -3.34 31.16 -7.94
N LEU A 220 -4.30 30.58 -8.68
CA LEU A 220 -4.88 29.28 -8.36
C LEU A 220 -3.86 28.15 -8.50
N LEU A 221 -3.11 28.13 -9.61
CA LEU A 221 -2.03 27.15 -9.82
C LEU A 221 -0.97 27.24 -8.73
N ARG A 222 -0.55 28.47 -8.40
CA ARG A 222 0.39 28.75 -7.30
C ARG A 222 -0.12 28.21 -5.98
N ARG A 223 -1.39 28.47 -5.64
CA ARG A 223 -1.98 28.04 -4.38
C ARG A 223 -1.92 26.52 -4.22
N ILE A 224 -2.43 25.78 -5.21
CA ILE A 224 -2.48 24.31 -5.16
C ILE A 224 -1.06 23.72 -5.13
N ALA A 225 -0.16 24.24 -5.96
CA ALA A 225 1.23 23.80 -5.98
C ALA A 225 1.93 24.07 -4.63
N LEU A 226 1.69 25.23 -4.02
CA LEU A 226 2.25 25.57 -2.71
C LEU A 226 1.73 24.65 -1.60
N ASP A 227 0.44 24.35 -1.59
CA ASP A 227 -0.16 23.43 -0.61
C ASP A 227 0.42 22.02 -0.74
N ARG A 228 0.67 21.55 -1.98
CA ARG A 228 1.38 20.29 -2.23
C ARG A 228 2.81 20.29 -1.71
N VAL A 229 3.58 21.36 -1.96
CA VAL A 229 4.95 21.50 -1.44
C VAL A 229 4.95 21.49 0.09
N ALA A 230 4.01 22.22 0.71
CA ALA A 230 3.87 22.29 2.15
C ALA A 230 3.54 20.91 2.77
N ASN A 231 2.64 20.14 2.16
CA ASN A 231 2.29 18.81 2.65
C ASN A 231 3.39 17.75 2.46
N THR A 232 4.25 17.93 1.45
CA THR A 232 5.30 16.98 1.10
C THR A 232 6.63 17.37 1.75
N LEU A 233 7.32 18.37 1.20
CA LEU A 233 8.60 18.87 1.70
C LEU A 233 8.47 19.55 3.06
N GLY A 234 7.37 20.27 3.32
CA GLY A 234 7.11 20.87 4.63
C GLY A 234 7.02 19.81 5.74
N SER A 235 6.32 18.71 5.48
CA SER A 235 6.30 17.54 6.37
C SER A 235 7.70 16.99 6.64
N GLU A 236 8.54 16.89 5.60
CA GLU A 236 9.90 16.37 5.76
C GLU A 236 10.79 17.29 6.59
N ARG A 237 10.71 18.61 6.37
CA ARG A 237 11.45 19.59 7.18
C ARG A 237 11.01 19.54 8.64
N ILE A 238 9.71 19.45 8.90
CA ILE A 238 9.17 19.25 10.26
C ILE A 238 9.70 17.95 10.85
N GLY A 239 9.68 16.86 10.07
CA GLY A 239 10.17 15.58 10.50
C GLY A 239 11.64 15.58 10.88
N ALA A 240 12.48 16.32 10.15
CA ALA A 240 13.90 16.51 10.46
C ALA A 240 14.11 17.40 11.70
N LEU A 241 13.26 18.40 11.88
CA LEU A 241 13.27 19.28 13.05
C LEU A 241 12.96 18.52 14.34
N ILE A 242 11.93 17.67 14.34
CA ILE A 242 11.48 16.95 15.54
C ILE A 242 12.30 15.68 15.84
N GLU A 243 13.01 15.12 14.84
CA GLU A 243 13.82 13.89 15.00
C GLU A 243 14.74 13.93 16.24
N PRO A 244 15.61 14.95 16.43
CA PRO A 244 16.46 15.02 17.62
C PRO A 244 15.66 15.14 18.93
N TRP A 245 14.49 15.78 18.91
CA TRP A 245 13.66 15.95 20.11
C TRP A 245 13.02 14.61 20.51
N VAL A 246 12.51 13.87 19.52
CA VAL A 246 11.93 12.55 19.71
C VAL A 246 12.96 11.56 20.24
N LEU A 247 14.19 11.55 19.69
CA LEU A 247 15.25 10.66 20.16
C LEU A 247 15.70 11.00 21.59
N ALA A 248 15.83 12.28 21.93
CA ALA A 248 16.14 12.71 23.29
C ALA A 248 15.02 12.34 24.28
N GLY A 249 13.76 12.56 23.88
CA GLY A 249 12.58 12.16 24.64
C GLY A 249 12.48 10.67 24.86
N ALA A 250 12.73 9.88 23.81
CA ALA A 250 12.75 8.42 23.87
C ALA A 250 13.80 7.93 24.87
N ALA A 251 15.00 8.53 24.87
CA ALA A 251 16.03 8.22 25.84
C ALA A 251 15.61 8.57 27.28
N ALA A 252 14.97 9.74 27.49
CA ALA A 252 14.50 10.17 28.79
C ALA A 252 13.35 9.29 29.35
N GLU A 253 12.45 8.84 28.49
CA GLU A 253 11.35 7.92 28.82
C GLU A 253 11.81 6.45 28.94
N GLY A 254 13.07 6.14 28.58
CA GLY A 254 13.60 4.78 28.57
C GLY A 254 13.07 3.91 27.43
N PHE A 255 12.56 4.51 26.35
CA PHE A 255 12.14 3.79 25.15
C PHE A 255 13.36 3.30 24.37
N ARG A 256 13.32 2.03 23.93
CA ARG A 256 14.41 1.42 23.16
C ARG A 256 14.42 1.96 21.73
N VAL A 257 15.50 2.63 21.37
CA VAL A 257 15.81 2.97 19.97
C VAL A 257 16.27 1.71 19.25
N LEU A 258 15.77 1.51 18.03
CA LEU A 258 16.07 0.32 17.24
C LEU A 258 17.53 0.35 16.72
N PRO A 259 18.27 -0.76 16.84
CA PRO A 259 19.65 -0.80 16.37
C PRO A 259 19.73 -0.88 14.84
N THR A 260 20.76 -0.25 14.28
CA THR A 260 21.13 -0.44 12.87
C THR A 260 21.64 -1.86 12.64
N GLN A 261 21.22 -2.45 11.52
CA GLN A 261 21.49 -3.83 11.13
C GLN A 261 22.33 -3.87 9.86
N THR A 262 23.44 -4.61 9.90
CA THR A 262 24.31 -4.83 8.73
C THR A 262 23.65 -5.76 7.70
N HIS A 263 22.90 -6.75 8.17
CA HIS A 263 22.11 -7.67 7.35
C HIS A 263 20.64 -7.63 7.80
N PRO A 264 19.85 -6.64 7.38
CA PRO A 264 18.46 -6.54 7.77
C PRO A 264 17.66 -7.79 7.36
N VAL A 265 16.95 -8.40 8.32
CA VAL A 265 15.94 -9.42 8.08
C VAL A 265 14.58 -8.77 7.98
N VAL A 266 13.82 -9.14 6.96
CA VAL A 266 12.45 -8.68 6.76
C VAL A 266 11.50 -9.87 6.87
N MET A 267 10.45 -9.73 7.68
CA MET A 267 9.33 -10.66 7.73
C MET A 267 8.07 -9.93 7.24
N ASN A 268 7.45 -10.43 6.17
CA ASN A 268 6.32 -9.78 5.52
C ASN A 268 5.15 -10.76 5.38
N VAL A 269 4.00 -10.41 5.95
CA VAL A 269 2.77 -11.20 5.77
C VAL A 269 1.86 -10.51 4.77
N LYS A 270 1.48 -11.23 3.73
CA LYS A 270 0.58 -10.81 2.66
C LYS A 270 -0.70 -11.62 2.68
N GLY A 271 -1.81 -10.97 2.38
CA GLY A 271 -3.15 -11.56 2.44
C GLY A 271 -4.22 -10.48 2.44
N ALA A 272 -5.45 -10.86 2.07
CA ALA A 272 -6.60 -9.98 2.03
C ALA A 272 -6.91 -9.31 3.38
N SER A 273 -7.80 -8.32 3.40
CA SER A 273 -8.33 -7.79 4.67
C SER A 273 -8.95 -8.93 5.50
N ALA A 274 -8.79 -8.89 6.83
CA ALA A 274 -9.28 -9.92 7.75
C ALA A 274 -8.77 -11.37 7.53
N SER A 275 -7.73 -11.60 6.71
CA SER A 275 -7.09 -12.90 6.50
C SER A 275 -6.22 -13.43 7.66
N GLY A 276 -6.19 -12.77 8.82
CA GLY A 276 -5.38 -13.22 9.97
C GLY A 276 -3.89 -12.87 9.90
N LYS A 277 -3.48 -11.83 9.16
CA LYS A 277 -2.06 -11.41 9.11
C LYS A 277 -1.47 -11.09 10.49
N SER A 278 -2.20 -10.29 11.27
CA SER A 278 -1.75 -9.88 12.60
C SER A 278 -1.69 -11.01 13.63
N SER A 279 -2.47 -12.10 13.46
CA SER A 279 -2.38 -13.30 14.30
C SER A 279 -1.14 -14.14 14.02
N MET A 280 -0.36 -13.81 12.98
CA MET A 280 0.91 -14.48 12.68
C MET A 280 2.06 -14.00 13.57
N ARG A 281 1.94 -12.86 14.26
CA ARG A 281 3.04 -12.28 15.06
C ARG A 281 3.66 -13.25 16.06
N PRO A 282 2.91 -14.04 16.84
CA PRO A 282 3.49 -15.05 17.73
C PRO A 282 4.33 -16.10 16.99
N LEU A 283 3.91 -16.49 15.78
CA LEU A 283 4.64 -17.44 14.93
C LEU A 283 5.93 -16.81 14.39
N GLN A 284 5.85 -15.57 13.92
CA GLN A 284 7.01 -14.80 13.46
C GLN A 284 8.03 -14.57 14.58
N ARG A 285 7.56 -14.32 15.82
CA ARG A 285 8.42 -14.20 17.00
C ARG A 285 9.14 -15.52 17.30
N ARG A 286 8.46 -16.67 17.18
CA ARG A 286 9.12 -17.99 17.30
C ARG A 286 10.15 -18.20 16.20
N LEU A 287 9.87 -17.79 14.96
CA LEU A 287 10.83 -17.84 13.87
C LEU A 287 12.05 -16.96 14.17
N ALA A 288 11.86 -15.70 14.61
CA ALA A 288 12.95 -14.82 14.99
C ALA A 288 13.85 -15.45 16.06
N ALA A 289 13.26 -16.09 17.08
CA ALA A 289 14.02 -16.82 18.10
C ALA A 289 14.83 -17.99 17.51
N ARG A 290 14.27 -18.78 16.58
CA ARG A 290 15.00 -19.85 15.88
C ARG A 290 16.18 -19.30 15.06
N LEU A 291 16.03 -18.11 14.49
CA LEU A 291 17.06 -17.42 13.73
C LEU A 291 18.10 -16.71 14.63
N GLY A 292 17.92 -16.72 15.95
CA GLY A 292 18.79 -16.02 16.90
C GLY A 292 18.66 -14.50 16.87
N ILE A 293 17.52 -13.97 16.44
CA ILE A 293 17.25 -12.53 16.31
C ILE A 293 16.39 -12.07 17.49
N ASP A 294 16.79 -10.98 18.16
CA ASP A 294 15.96 -10.35 19.19
C ASP A 294 14.70 -9.75 18.55
N TRP A 295 13.53 -10.18 19.01
CA TRP A 295 12.24 -9.66 18.55
C TRP A 295 12.14 -8.14 18.71
N ALA A 296 12.76 -7.59 19.76
CA ALA A 296 12.75 -6.15 20.03
C ALA A 296 13.55 -5.32 19.01
N ASP A 297 14.33 -5.95 18.12
CA ASP A 297 15.10 -5.27 17.07
C ASP A 297 14.31 -5.06 15.77
N PHE A 298 13.09 -5.58 15.68
CA PHE A 298 12.20 -5.35 14.54
C PHE A 298 11.45 -4.03 14.67
N ALA A 299 11.54 -3.19 13.63
CA ALA A 299 10.56 -2.14 13.40
C ALA A 299 9.24 -2.77 12.95
N LEU A 300 8.20 -2.65 13.79
CA LEU A 300 6.88 -3.16 13.47
C LEU A 300 6.11 -2.13 12.63
N ILE A 301 6.05 -2.39 11.33
CA ILE A 301 5.38 -1.53 10.35
C ILE A 301 3.94 -2.03 10.16
N SER A 302 3.01 -1.42 10.90
CA SER A 302 1.56 -1.68 10.79
C SER A 302 0.77 -0.36 10.84
N PRO A 303 0.58 0.33 9.69
CA PRO A 303 -0.08 1.63 9.63
C PRO A 303 -1.47 1.67 10.27
N ASP A 304 -2.21 0.56 10.24
CA ASP A 304 -3.54 0.43 10.83
C ASP A 304 -3.60 0.77 12.33
N ILE A 305 -2.47 0.78 13.05
CA ILE A 305 -2.41 1.21 14.46
C ILE A 305 -2.56 2.73 14.61
N TRP A 306 -2.26 3.52 13.57
CA TRP A 306 -2.33 4.98 13.60
C TRP A 306 -3.77 5.51 13.54
N ARG A 307 -4.73 4.72 13.03
CA ARG A 307 -6.11 5.20 12.77
C ARG A 307 -6.79 5.86 13.98
N LYS A 308 -6.61 5.28 15.18
CA LYS A 308 -7.18 5.83 16.43
C LYS A 308 -6.48 7.11 16.92
N TYR A 309 -5.31 7.43 16.37
CA TYR A 309 -4.70 8.75 16.53
C TYR A 309 -5.17 9.76 15.50
N LEU A 310 -5.41 9.26 14.28
CA LEU A 310 -5.83 10.14 13.20
C LEU A 310 -7.27 10.63 13.40
N LEU A 311 -8.13 9.81 13.99
CA LEU A 311 -9.53 10.14 14.21
C LEU A 311 -10.01 9.58 15.55
N ASP A 312 -10.69 10.44 16.32
CA ASP A 312 -11.44 10.03 17.51
C ASP A 312 -12.74 9.34 17.06
N TYR A 313 -12.87 8.06 17.41
CA TYR A 313 -14.00 7.24 16.99
C TYR A 313 -15.26 7.57 17.80
N ASP A 314 -15.10 7.99 19.05
CA ASP A 314 -16.22 8.29 19.94
C ASP A 314 -16.92 9.59 19.50
N SER A 315 -16.21 10.47 18.78
CA SER A 315 -16.75 11.71 18.24
C SER A 315 -17.65 11.52 17.00
N LEU A 316 -17.84 10.30 16.49
CA LEU A 316 -18.46 10.08 15.17
C LEU A 316 -19.98 9.88 15.21
N GLY A 317 -20.57 9.64 16.38
CA GLY A 317 -22.01 9.37 16.52
C GLY A 317 -22.47 8.26 15.59
N ASP A 318 -23.53 8.50 14.81
CA ASP A 318 -24.11 7.51 13.88
C ASP A 318 -23.13 7.03 12.79
N ALA A 319 -22.08 7.81 12.52
CA ALA A 319 -21.06 7.46 11.51
C ALA A 319 -19.96 6.53 12.05
N PHE A 320 -20.02 6.04 13.30
CA PHE A 320 -18.93 5.29 13.93
C PHE A 320 -18.46 4.06 13.12
N ARG A 321 -19.36 3.39 12.39
CA ARG A 321 -18.97 2.23 11.54
C ARG A 321 -18.13 2.62 10.32
N TYR A 322 -18.15 3.90 9.93
CA TYR A 322 -17.32 4.45 8.86
C TYR A 322 -15.95 4.96 9.36
N ALA A 323 -15.60 4.80 10.64
CA ALA A 323 -14.35 5.33 11.19
C ALA A 323 -13.08 4.89 10.42
N GLY A 324 -13.08 3.67 9.90
CA GLY A 324 -12.03 3.17 9.01
C GLY A 324 -11.95 3.97 7.70
N THR A 325 -13.07 4.13 7.01
CA THR A 325 -13.16 4.91 5.76
C THR A 325 -12.81 6.38 5.97
N LEU A 326 -13.30 6.99 7.06
CA LEU A 326 -13.08 8.40 7.42
C LEU A 326 -11.63 8.74 7.76
N SER A 327 -10.79 7.75 8.08
CA SER A 327 -9.36 7.92 8.33
C SER A 327 -8.47 7.32 7.23
N GLY A 328 -9.06 6.69 6.21
CA GLY A 328 -8.34 5.87 5.23
C GLY A 328 -7.39 6.66 4.37
N VAL A 329 -7.86 7.75 3.76
CA VAL A 329 -7.05 8.55 2.84
C VAL A 329 -5.88 9.24 3.55
N GLU A 330 -6.10 9.75 4.76
CA GLU A 330 -5.00 10.32 5.54
C GLU A 330 -3.99 9.26 5.98
N LEU A 331 -4.46 8.05 6.34
CA LEU A 331 -3.57 6.94 6.65
C LEU A 331 -2.63 6.65 5.47
N GLU A 332 -3.15 6.61 4.24
CA GLU A 332 -2.35 6.42 3.02
C GLU A 332 -1.31 7.52 2.85
N ILE A 333 -1.66 8.78 3.13
CA ILE A 333 -0.72 9.91 3.07
C ILE A 333 0.43 9.74 4.09
N VAL A 334 0.13 9.36 5.34
CA VAL A 334 1.16 9.11 6.37
C VAL A 334 2.03 7.92 5.99
N ASP A 335 1.43 6.90 5.39
CA ASP A 335 2.09 5.67 4.97
C ASP A 335 3.05 5.89 3.78
N GLN A 336 2.71 6.78 2.85
CA GLN A 336 3.63 7.26 1.80
C GLN A 336 4.79 8.09 2.36
N LYS A 337 4.55 8.88 3.42
CA LYS A 337 5.61 9.61 4.12
C LYS A 337 6.57 8.64 4.84
N LEU A 338 6.04 7.57 5.44
CA LEU A 338 6.85 6.49 6.01
C LEU A 338 7.79 5.89 4.95
N ASP A 339 7.30 5.61 3.74
CA ASP A 339 8.14 5.05 2.67
C ASP A 339 9.33 5.95 2.32
N ARG A 340 9.09 7.27 2.22
CA ARG A 340 10.16 8.28 1.99
C ARG A 340 11.15 8.33 3.15
N HIS A 341 10.65 8.27 4.38
CA HIS A 341 11.49 8.21 5.58
C HIS A 341 12.38 6.97 5.58
N MET A 342 11.82 5.80 5.30
CA MET A 342 12.56 4.53 5.24
C MET A 342 13.61 4.52 4.12
N ALA A 343 13.31 5.12 2.96
CA ALA A 343 14.29 5.29 1.88
C ALA A 343 15.51 6.11 2.34
N ARG A 344 15.29 7.27 2.96
CA ARG A 344 16.38 8.09 3.52
C ARG A 344 17.14 7.38 4.65
N LYS A 345 16.42 6.63 5.50
CA LYS A 345 17.02 5.80 6.54
C LYS A 345 17.97 4.76 5.93
N ALA A 346 17.59 4.17 4.81
CA ALA A 346 18.43 3.23 4.07
C ALA A 346 19.65 3.89 3.43
N GLU A 347 19.48 5.05 2.78
CA GLU A 347 20.59 5.83 2.19
C GLU A 347 21.65 6.20 3.23
N ARG A 348 21.24 6.43 4.47
CA ARG A 348 22.14 6.70 5.62
C ARG A 348 22.76 5.44 6.22
N GLY A 349 22.45 4.25 5.70
CA GLY A 349 22.95 2.97 6.21
C GLY A 349 22.41 2.60 7.59
N ARG A 350 21.21 3.09 7.96
CA ARG A 350 20.64 2.96 9.32
C ARG A 350 19.48 1.96 9.40
N MET A 351 19.36 1.04 8.44
CA MET A 351 18.23 0.11 8.38
C MET A 351 18.17 -0.82 9.59
N THR A 352 16.96 -1.09 10.06
CA THR A 352 16.65 -2.05 11.13
C THR A 352 16.11 -3.34 10.52
N HIS A 353 15.89 -4.37 11.33
CA HIS A 353 15.01 -5.47 10.92
C HIS A 353 13.57 -4.95 10.75
N LEU A 354 12.81 -5.50 9.80
CA LEU A 354 11.45 -5.03 9.51
C LEU A 354 10.43 -6.14 9.66
N LEU A 355 9.38 -5.88 10.43
CA LEU A 355 8.19 -6.71 10.49
C LEU A 355 7.06 -5.95 9.80
N ILE A 356 6.63 -6.41 8.64
CA ILE A 356 5.68 -5.70 7.79
C ILE A 356 4.33 -6.41 7.87
N ASP A 357 3.36 -5.75 8.51
CA ASP A 357 1.94 -6.10 8.55
C ASP A 357 1.13 -4.95 7.93
N ARG A 358 1.38 -4.75 6.62
CA ARG A 358 0.84 -3.65 5.83
C ARG A 358 0.10 -4.21 4.62
N PHE A 359 -1.18 -3.87 4.53
CA PHE A 359 -1.97 -4.05 3.33
C PHE A 359 -1.90 -2.76 2.52
N ARG A 360 -1.40 -2.83 1.28
CA ARG A 360 -1.58 -1.77 0.29
C ARG A 360 -1.99 -2.38 -1.03
N PHE A 361 -2.90 -1.68 -1.68
CA PHE A 361 -3.32 -1.93 -3.06
C PHE A 361 -2.12 -1.86 -4.03
N ASP A 362 -1.26 -0.84 -3.88
CA ASP A 362 -0.06 -0.66 -4.71
C ASP A 362 1.04 -1.72 -4.50
N SER A 363 1.00 -2.46 -3.39
CA SER A 363 2.03 -3.48 -3.08
C SER A 363 1.86 -4.73 -3.93
N PHE A 364 0.73 -4.83 -4.64
CA PHE A 364 0.37 -5.91 -5.55
C PHE A 364 0.48 -5.47 -7.03
N THR A 365 0.45 -4.16 -7.30
CA THR A 365 0.62 -3.61 -8.65
C THR A 365 2.09 -3.31 -8.92
N LEU A 366 2.73 -4.17 -9.73
CA LEU A 366 4.04 -3.87 -10.30
C LEU A 366 3.87 -2.74 -11.31
N ALA A 367 4.42 -1.56 -11.04
CA ALA A 367 4.44 -0.47 -12.02
C ALA A 367 5.13 -0.97 -13.31
N PRO A 368 4.54 -0.75 -14.50
CA PRO A 368 5.10 -1.21 -15.77
C PRO A 368 6.46 -0.55 -16.09
N ASP A 369 6.75 0.60 -15.51
CA ASP A 369 8.00 1.34 -15.71
C ASP A 369 8.99 1.06 -14.55
N GLY A 370 9.72 -0.05 -14.65
CA GLY A 370 11.08 -0.24 -14.11
C GLY A 370 11.31 -0.30 -12.60
N ASP A 371 10.44 0.26 -11.76
CA ASP A 371 10.67 0.48 -10.31
C ASP A 371 9.72 -0.28 -9.38
N GLY A 372 8.96 -1.27 -9.90
CA GLY A 372 7.96 -2.05 -9.15
C GLY A 372 8.39 -2.51 -7.73
N PRO A 373 9.55 -3.17 -7.55
CA PRO A 373 10.07 -3.51 -6.22
C PRO A 373 10.80 -2.36 -5.49
N GLY A 374 11.17 -1.29 -6.21
CA GLY A 374 11.88 -0.11 -5.68
C GLY A 374 11.07 0.73 -4.69
N ARG A 375 9.75 0.49 -4.60
CA ARG A 375 8.86 1.13 -3.61
C ARG A 375 8.53 0.26 -2.40
N LEU A 376 8.73 -1.06 -2.49
CA LEU A 376 8.41 -1.99 -1.41
C LEU A 376 9.45 -1.93 -0.30
N LEU A 377 9.03 -1.80 0.97
CA LEU A 377 9.93 -1.83 2.13
C LEU A 377 10.72 -3.14 2.23
N THR A 378 10.19 -4.23 1.67
CA THR A 378 10.86 -5.53 1.56
C THR A 378 12.23 -5.43 0.88
N ARG A 379 12.46 -4.45 -0.01
CA ARG A 379 13.74 -4.26 -0.72
C ARG A 379 14.94 -4.03 0.19
N PHE A 380 14.70 -3.51 1.40
CA PHE A 380 15.75 -3.25 2.36
C PHE A 380 16.23 -4.51 3.10
N GLY A 381 15.55 -5.64 2.90
CA GLY A 381 15.99 -6.94 3.41
C GLY A 381 17.20 -7.49 2.67
N HIS A 382 18.14 -8.00 3.45
CA HIS A 382 19.18 -8.92 2.99
C HIS A 382 18.63 -10.36 2.96
N VAL A 383 17.92 -10.75 4.03
CA VAL A 383 17.13 -11.98 4.09
C VAL A 383 15.66 -11.59 4.21
N ILE A 384 14.81 -12.18 3.37
CA ILE A 384 13.39 -11.87 3.29
C ILE A 384 12.60 -13.15 3.54
N TYR A 385 11.66 -13.08 4.48
CA TYR A 385 10.65 -14.09 4.71
C TYR A 385 9.29 -13.55 4.26
N MET A 386 8.68 -14.20 3.27
CA MET A 386 7.37 -13.83 2.72
C MET A 386 6.32 -14.89 3.02
N PHE A 387 5.30 -14.49 3.76
CA PHE A 387 4.19 -15.35 4.15
C PHE A 387 2.93 -14.93 3.40
N PHE A 388 2.30 -15.84 2.67
CA PHE A 388 1.10 -15.59 1.89
C PHE A 388 -0.09 -16.34 2.50
N MET A 389 -1.05 -15.59 3.04
CA MET A 389 -2.25 -16.13 3.66
C MET A 389 -3.31 -16.43 2.60
N ILE A 390 -3.67 -17.71 2.48
CA ILE A 390 -4.79 -18.21 1.69
C ILE A 390 -5.95 -18.43 2.65
N THR A 391 -6.93 -17.54 2.60
CA THR A 391 -8.12 -17.55 3.45
C THR A 391 -9.38 -17.57 2.59
N PRO A 392 -10.35 -18.46 2.84
CA PRO A 392 -11.63 -18.44 2.15
C PRO A 392 -12.30 -17.06 2.22
N PRO A 393 -12.74 -16.45 1.10
CA PRO A 393 -13.27 -15.09 1.09
C PRO A 393 -14.46 -14.87 2.02
N GLU A 394 -15.39 -15.83 2.12
CA GLU A 394 -16.52 -15.79 3.05
C GLU A 394 -16.07 -15.68 4.52
N ALA A 395 -14.98 -16.37 4.89
CA ALA A 395 -14.44 -16.31 6.24
C ALA A 395 -13.85 -14.93 6.56
N THR A 396 -13.32 -14.22 5.55
CA THR A 396 -12.84 -12.85 5.74
C THR A 396 -13.96 -11.87 6.06
N VAL A 397 -15.15 -12.06 5.49
CA VAL A 397 -16.36 -11.27 5.77
C VAL A 397 -16.81 -11.46 7.22
N GLU A 398 -16.90 -12.71 7.66
CA GLU A 398 -17.31 -13.04 9.03
C GLU A 398 -16.30 -12.55 10.07
N ARG A 399 -15.00 -12.75 9.82
CA ARG A 399 -13.93 -12.27 10.71
C ARG A 399 -13.89 -10.74 10.79
N ALA A 400 -14.15 -10.05 9.69
CA ALA A 400 -14.21 -8.58 9.68
C ALA A 400 -15.35 -8.06 10.55
N TRP A 401 -16.52 -8.72 10.53
CA TRP A 401 -17.65 -8.37 11.39
C TRP A 401 -17.32 -8.53 12.88
N THR A 402 -16.74 -9.68 13.28
CA THR A 402 -16.29 -9.90 14.66
C THR A 402 -15.30 -8.82 15.12
N ARG A 403 -14.35 -8.46 14.25
CA ARG A 403 -13.41 -7.35 14.53
C ARG A 403 -14.11 -5.98 14.60
N GLY A 404 -15.15 -5.78 13.82
CA GLY A 404 -16.04 -4.62 13.90
C GLY A 404 -16.66 -4.49 15.28
N LEU A 405 -17.25 -5.58 15.79
CA LEU A 405 -17.85 -5.64 17.12
C LEU A 405 -16.84 -5.42 18.25
N GLN A 406 -15.65 -6.04 18.15
CA GLN A 406 -14.64 -5.98 19.21
C GLN A 406 -13.87 -4.65 19.25
N PHE A 407 -13.55 -4.08 18.08
CA PHE A 407 -12.60 -2.96 17.98
C PHE A 407 -13.15 -1.72 17.28
N GLY A 408 -14.41 -1.74 16.84
CA GLY A 408 -15.06 -0.65 16.09
C GLY A 408 -14.59 -0.55 14.63
N ARG A 409 -13.96 -1.60 14.09
CA ARG A 409 -13.36 -1.60 12.74
C ARG A 409 -14.24 -2.32 11.74
N TYR A 410 -15.35 -1.70 11.36
CA TYR A 410 -16.25 -2.24 10.35
C TYR A 410 -15.72 -1.99 8.93
N LYS A 411 -16.10 -2.88 8.00
CA LYS A 411 -15.86 -2.75 6.56
C LYS A 411 -17.10 -3.21 5.78
N ALA A 412 -17.33 -2.62 4.62
CA ALA A 412 -18.39 -3.06 3.72
C ALA A 412 -18.04 -4.44 3.11
N VAL A 413 -19.06 -5.21 2.71
CA VAL A 413 -18.88 -6.59 2.21
C VAL A 413 -18.20 -6.60 0.85
N ASP A 414 -18.67 -5.74 -0.05
CA ASP A 414 -18.10 -5.53 -1.38
C ASP A 414 -16.65 -5.08 -1.29
N ASP A 415 -16.32 -4.11 -0.42
CA ASP A 415 -14.91 -3.75 -0.15
C ASP A 415 -14.09 -4.98 0.30
N LEU A 416 -14.61 -5.83 1.19
CA LEU A 416 -13.87 -7.00 1.67
C LEU A 416 -13.62 -8.03 0.57
N LEU A 417 -14.62 -8.31 -0.27
CA LEU A 417 -14.49 -9.27 -1.37
C LEU A 417 -13.61 -8.72 -2.49
N ASP A 418 -13.68 -7.43 -2.80
CA ASP A 418 -12.78 -6.75 -3.73
C ASP A 418 -11.31 -6.86 -3.26
N HIS A 419 -11.03 -6.58 -1.98
CA HIS A 419 -9.70 -6.79 -1.39
C HIS A 419 -9.22 -8.26 -1.47
N ASN A 420 -10.14 -9.23 -1.48
CA ASN A 420 -9.75 -10.62 -1.68
C ASN A 420 -9.30 -10.84 -3.11
N VAL A 421 -10.13 -10.47 -4.09
CA VAL A 421 -9.80 -10.58 -5.52
C VAL A 421 -8.44 -9.95 -5.80
N GLU A 422 -8.25 -8.70 -5.39
CA GLU A 422 -7.01 -7.96 -5.60
C GLU A 422 -5.80 -8.66 -4.95
N ALA A 423 -5.93 -9.12 -3.71
CA ALA A 423 -4.85 -9.81 -3.03
C ALA A 423 -4.43 -11.07 -3.81
N TYR A 424 -5.37 -11.87 -4.29
CA TYR A 424 -5.07 -13.09 -5.04
C TYR A 424 -4.62 -12.82 -6.48
N GLU A 425 -5.03 -11.71 -7.09
CA GLU A 425 -4.49 -11.26 -8.38
C GLU A 425 -3.02 -10.85 -8.26
N GLY A 426 -2.66 -10.14 -7.18
CA GLY A 426 -1.32 -9.63 -6.94
C GLY A 426 -0.32 -10.63 -6.37
N MET A 427 -0.79 -11.60 -5.57
CA MET A 427 0.06 -12.58 -4.87
C MET A 427 1.08 -13.26 -5.79
N PRO A 428 0.70 -13.82 -6.96
CA PRO A 428 1.65 -14.44 -7.88
C PRO A 428 2.74 -13.48 -8.36
N GLY A 429 2.36 -12.26 -8.76
CA GLY A 429 3.31 -11.26 -9.26
C GLY A 429 4.34 -10.87 -8.20
N LEU A 430 3.87 -10.64 -6.97
CA LEU A 430 4.72 -10.33 -5.84
C LEU A 430 5.64 -11.51 -5.47
N PHE A 431 5.11 -12.74 -5.42
CA PHE A 431 5.89 -13.95 -5.16
C PHE A 431 7.05 -14.08 -6.16
N PHE A 432 6.78 -14.05 -7.47
CA PHE A 432 7.83 -14.22 -8.48
C PHE A 432 8.83 -13.07 -8.50
N THR A 433 8.40 -11.84 -8.20
CA THR A 433 9.29 -10.67 -8.09
C THR A 433 10.40 -10.88 -7.06
N TRP A 434 10.10 -11.59 -5.96
CA TRP A 434 11.08 -11.84 -4.90
C TRP A 434 11.78 -13.19 -5.04
N ALA A 435 11.07 -14.27 -5.34
CA ALA A 435 11.68 -15.59 -5.48
C ALA A 435 12.82 -15.62 -6.51
N GLN A 436 12.69 -14.84 -7.59
CA GLN A 436 13.68 -14.78 -8.68
C GLN A 436 14.85 -13.83 -8.42
N ARG A 437 14.92 -13.16 -7.26
CA ARG A 437 16.03 -12.26 -6.92
C ARG A 437 17.31 -13.05 -6.63
N ALA A 438 18.34 -12.81 -7.42
CA ALA A 438 19.66 -13.42 -7.20
C ALA A 438 20.50 -12.66 -6.14
N ASP A 439 20.20 -11.38 -5.90
CA ASP A 439 20.91 -10.51 -4.95
C ASP A 439 20.42 -10.66 -3.50
N LYS A 440 19.40 -11.48 -3.26
CA LYS A 440 18.73 -11.61 -1.95
C LYS A 440 18.37 -13.05 -1.66
N ARG A 441 18.46 -13.41 -0.38
CA ARG A 441 17.98 -14.70 0.10
C ARG A 441 16.51 -14.58 0.50
N VAL A 442 15.63 -15.26 -0.22
CA VAL A 442 14.17 -15.15 -0.05
C VAL A 442 13.59 -16.50 0.32
N HIS A 443 12.98 -16.56 1.49
CA HIS A 443 12.10 -17.64 1.92
C HIS A 443 10.65 -17.26 1.64
N VAL A 444 9.87 -18.23 1.16
CA VAL A 444 8.45 -18.08 0.89
C VAL A 444 7.67 -19.17 1.58
N GLU A 445 6.46 -18.84 2.02
CA GLU A 445 5.52 -19.81 2.55
C GLU A 445 4.07 -19.39 2.23
N PHE A 446 3.29 -20.31 1.70
CA PHE A 446 1.85 -20.20 1.53
C PHE A 446 1.16 -20.91 2.69
N LEU A 447 0.17 -20.26 3.29
CA LEU A 447 -0.49 -20.68 4.52
C LEU A 447 -1.99 -20.79 4.31
N ASP A 448 -2.57 -21.96 4.53
CA ASP A 448 -4.02 -22.15 4.59
C ASP A 448 -4.52 -21.71 5.97
N ASN A 449 -5.26 -20.60 5.97
CA ASN A 449 -5.89 -20.02 7.14
C ASN A 449 -7.42 -20.19 7.13
N GLY A 450 -7.91 -21.25 6.48
CA GLY A 450 -9.28 -21.77 6.62
C GLY A 450 -9.53 -22.52 7.94
N VAL A 451 -8.59 -22.44 8.89
CA VAL A 451 -8.69 -23.06 10.22
C VAL A 451 -9.54 -22.22 11.18
N ALA A 452 -9.94 -22.83 12.30
CA ALA A 452 -10.66 -22.15 13.37
C ALA A 452 -9.81 -21.02 14.01
N GLU A 453 -10.48 -20.02 14.59
CA GLU A 453 -9.80 -18.91 15.26
C GLU A 453 -8.92 -19.43 16.41
N GLY A 454 -7.67 -18.97 16.46
CA GLY A 454 -6.67 -19.40 17.45
C GLY A 454 -5.86 -20.64 17.04
N GLU A 455 -6.28 -21.39 16.01
CA GLU A 455 -5.46 -22.48 15.48
C GLU A 455 -4.29 -21.98 14.63
N THR A 456 -3.23 -22.78 14.57
CA THR A 456 -2.09 -22.51 13.69
C THR A 456 -2.47 -22.84 12.24
N PRO A 457 -2.24 -21.92 11.28
CA PRO A 457 -2.47 -22.17 9.86
C PRO A 457 -1.66 -23.38 9.36
N ARG A 458 -2.15 -24.04 8.32
CA ARG A 458 -1.46 -25.17 7.69
C ARG A 458 -0.50 -24.67 6.62
N THR A 459 0.71 -25.23 6.54
CA THR A 459 1.63 -24.90 5.44
C THR A 459 1.14 -25.57 4.15
N VAL A 460 0.89 -24.77 3.12
CA VAL A 460 0.44 -25.20 1.80
C VAL A 460 1.63 -25.47 0.89
N ALA A 461 2.58 -24.55 0.88
CA ALA A 461 3.84 -24.67 0.17
C ALA A 461 4.89 -23.81 0.84
N TRP A 462 6.16 -24.16 0.72
CA TRP A 462 7.27 -23.36 1.25
C TRP A 462 8.53 -23.57 0.43
N GLY A 463 9.49 -22.66 0.53
CA GLY A 463 10.75 -22.82 -0.19
C GLY A 463 11.67 -21.62 -0.13
N TRP A 464 12.83 -21.76 -0.78
CA TRP A 464 13.79 -20.69 -1.01
C TRP A 464 13.76 -20.27 -2.49
N ASN A 465 14.56 -19.28 -2.88
CA ASN A 465 14.58 -18.69 -4.23
C ASN A 465 14.38 -19.68 -5.40
N ASP A 466 15.08 -20.82 -5.36
CA ASP A 466 15.16 -21.80 -6.44
C ASP A 466 14.34 -23.08 -6.21
N THR A 467 13.72 -23.22 -5.04
CA THR A 467 13.07 -24.44 -4.59
C THR A 467 11.69 -24.15 -4.03
N LEU A 468 10.71 -24.98 -4.38
CA LEU A 468 9.38 -24.93 -3.79
C LEU A 468 8.90 -26.33 -3.45
N THR A 469 8.56 -26.58 -2.20
CA THR A 469 7.89 -27.79 -1.75
C THR A 469 6.41 -27.51 -1.58
N VAL A 470 5.57 -28.23 -2.33
CA VAL A 470 4.10 -28.15 -2.31
C VAL A 470 3.54 -29.31 -1.49
N LEU A 471 2.79 -28.99 -0.44
CA LEU A 471 2.16 -29.94 0.47
C LEU A 471 0.64 -30.07 0.23
N ASP A 472 0.02 -29.03 -0.32
CA ASP A 472 -1.41 -29.01 -0.65
C ASP A 472 -1.64 -28.35 -2.02
N ILE A 473 -1.94 -29.17 -3.02
CA ILE A 473 -2.15 -28.71 -4.39
C ILE A 473 -3.46 -27.92 -4.49
N GLY A 474 -4.53 -28.40 -3.86
CA GLY A 474 -5.85 -27.75 -3.93
C GLY A 474 -5.82 -26.32 -3.40
N LYS A 475 -5.11 -26.11 -2.29
CA LYS A 475 -4.92 -24.76 -1.74
C LYS A 475 -4.10 -23.83 -2.64
N LEU A 476 -3.18 -24.34 -3.44
CA LEU A 476 -2.53 -23.52 -4.47
C LEU A 476 -3.47 -23.18 -5.63
N LEU A 477 -4.42 -24.06 -5.98
CA LEU A 477 -5.47 -23.76 -6.97
C LEU A 477 -6.44 -22.69 -6.45
N ASP A 478 -6.64 -22.63 -5.13
CA ASP A 478 -7.48 -21.60 -4.49
C ASP A 478 -6.97 -20.18 -4.77
N VAL A 479 -5.65 -19.99 -5.00
CA VAL A 479 -5.08 -18.70 -5.43
C VAL A 479 -5.70 -18.23 -6.76
N ASP A 480 -5.98 -19.13 -7.69
CA ASP A 480 -6.66 -18.77 -8.95
C ASP A 480 -8.18 -18.69 -8.78
N ARG A 481 -8.78 -19.57 -7.96
CA ARG A 481 -10.23 -19.61 -7.72
C ARG A 481 -10.70 -18.31 -7.07
N TYR A 482 -9.99 -17.83 -6.05
CA TYR A 482 -10.40 -16.67 -5.27
C TYR A 482 -10.29 -15.33 -6.02
N ARG A 483 -9.66 -15.31 -7.19
CA ARG A 483 -9.67 -14.16 -8.12
C ARG A 483 -10.99 -14.01 -8.88
N ARG A 484 -11.86 -15.02 -8.82
CA ARG A 484 -13.07 -15.14 -9.64
C ARG A 484 -14.36 -15.07 -8.82
N ILE A 485 -14.27 -14.69 -7.55
CA ILE A 485 -15.43 -14.58 -6.67
C ILE A 485 -16.32 -13.39 -7.07
N ASP A 486 -17.59 -13.47 -6.69
CA ASP A 486 -18.55 -12.40 -6.87
C ASP A 486 -18.42 -11.37 -5.75
N ILE A 487 -17.97 -10.16 -6.06
CA ILE A 487 -17.82 -9.07 -5.10
C ILE A 487 -19.16 -8.49 -4.65
N ASP A 488 -20.24 -8.73 -5.41
CA ASP A 488 -21.59 -8.26 -5.07
C ASP A 488 -22.35 -9.22 -4.16
N ALA A 489 -21.74 -10.36 -3.78
CA ALA A 489 -22.34 -11.39 -2.96
C ALA A 489 -22.92 -10.84 -1.65
N LYS A 490 -24.13 -11.29 -1.30
CA LYS A 490 -24.87 -10.93 -0.07
C LYS A 490 -25.00 -12.09 0.91
N SER A 491 -24.37 -13.23 0.61
CA SER A 491 -24.34 -14.41 1.47
C SER A 491 -23.16 -15.32 1.08
N PRO A 492 -22.72 -16.24 1.96
CA PRO A 492 -21.63 -17.17 1.65
C PRO A 492 -21.89 -18.00 0.39
N ALA A 493 -23.14 -18.41 0.16
CA ALA A 493 -23.54 -19.23 -0.98
C ALA A 493 -23.41 -18.53 -2.34
N GLN A 494 -23.29 -17.20 -2.35
CA GLN A 494 -23.17 -16.38 -3.56
C GLN A 494 -21.73 -16.01 -3.91
N VAL A 495 -20.78 -16.24 -2.99
CA VAL A 495 -19.37 -15.82 -3.17
C VAL A 495 -18.73 -16.46 -4.38
N TYR A 496 -19.00 -17.76 -4.59
CA TYR A 496 -18.36 -18.52 -5.65
C TYR A 496 -19.24 -18.54 -6.91
N PRO A 497 -18.65 -18.41 -8.11
CA PRO A 497 -19.37 -18.59 -9.36
C PRO A 497 -19.75 -20.07 -9.56
N SER A 498 -20.24 -20.41 -10.76
CA SER A 498 -20.65 -21.79 -11.07
C SER A 498 -19.58 -22.85 -10.70
N PRO A 499 -19.98 -24.05 -10.26
CA PRO A 499 -19.03 -25.15 -9.97
C PRO A 499 -18.07 -25.44 -11.14
N THR A 500 -18.54 -25.31 -12.38
CA THR A 500 -17.72 -25.48 -13.58
C THR A 500 -16.59 -24.45 -13.67
N ALA A 501 -16.80 -23.21 -13.23
CA ALA A 501 -15.75 -22.18 -13.20
C ALA A 501 -14.72 -22.43 -12.08
N MET A 502 -15.16 -23.03 -10.97
CA MET A 502 -14.32 -23.39 -9.83
C MET A 502 -13.66 -24.77 -9.97
N ALA A 503 -13.98 -25.50 -11.05
CA ALA A 503 -13.41 -26.80 -11.35
C ALA A 503 -11.86 -26.75 -11.36
N PRO A 504 -11.19 -27.77 -10.82
CA PRO A 504 -9.74 -27.73 -10.61
C PRO A 504 -8.96 -27.48 -11.89
N GLU A 505 -9.36 -28.10 -13.01
CA GLU A 505 -8.69 -28.03 -14.30
C GLU A 505 -8.62 -26.60 -14.86
N ARG A 506 -9.57 -25.74 -14.47
CA ARG A 506 -9.66 -24.34 -14.91
C ARG A 506 -8.90 -23.35 -14.02
N ASN A 507 -8.29 -23.81 -12.95
CA ASN A 507 -7.65 -22.99 -11.91
C ASN A 507 -6.21 -23.44 -11.60
N THR A 508 -5.51 -23.97 -12.62
CA THR A 508 -4.11 -24.48 -12.51
C THR A 508 -3.05 -23.45 -12.92
N GLY A 509 -3.43 -22.21 -13.23
CA GLY A 509 -2.55 -21.19 -13.80
C GLY A 509 -1.40 -20.82 -12.89
N PHE A 510 -1.67 -20.56 -11.61
CA PHE A 510 -0.64 -20.22 -10.63
C PHE A 510 0.34 -21.39 -10.40
N LEU A 511 -0.18 -22.61 -10.24
CA LEU A 511 0.63 -23.80 -10.07
C LEU A 511 1.54 -24.06 -11.29
N ARG A 512 1.01 -23.90 -12.51
CA ARG A 512 1.79 -23.96 -13.76
C ARG A 512 2.90 -22.92 -13.78
N ALA A 513 2.59 -21.68 -13.39
CA ALA A 513 3.58 -20.62 -13.32
C ALA A 513 4.71 -20.96 -12.31
N CYS A 514 4.38 -21.56 -11.16
CA CYS A 514 5.37 -22.03 -10.19
C CYS A 514 6.31 -23.06 -10.81
N ALA A 515 5.77 -24.10 -11.44
CA ALA A 515 6.57 -25.14 -12.10
C ALA A 515 7.45 -24.62 -13.24
N GLN A 516 7.01 -23.59 -13.96
CA GLN A 516 7.76 -23.00 -15.07
C GLN A 516 8.87 -22.05 -14.61
N ARG A 517 8.66 -21.33 -13.50
CA ARG A 517 9.53 -20.22 -13.07
C ARG A 517 10.46 -20.57 -11.92
N ILE A 518 10.11 -21.59 -11.13
CA ILE A 518 10.93 -22.10 -10.04
C ILE A 518 11.74 -23.29 -10.55
N PRO A 519 13.08 -23.26 -10.45
CA PRO A 519 13.96 -24.31 -10.94
C PRO A 519 13.60 -25.72 -10.47
N ARG A 520 13.22 -25.89 -9.19
CA ARG A 520 12.83 -27.18 -8.63
C ARG A 520 11.54 -27.07 -7.84
N VAL A 521 10.56 -27.92 -8.17
CA VAL A 521 9.31 -28.05 -7.43
C VAL A 521 9.11 -29.49 -6.99
N ASP A 522 9.03 -29.68 -5.67
CA ASP A 522 8.82 -30.96 -5.01
C ASP A 522 7.37 -31.04 -4.50
N PHE A 523 6.66 -32.13 -4.79
CA PHE A 523 5.33 -32.39 -4.22
C PHE A 523 5.47 -33.44 -3.13
N ALA A 524 4.96 -33.16 -1.94
CA ALA A 524 5.11 -34.03 -0.79
C ALA A 524 3.82 -34.21 -0.01
N GLU A 525 3.67 -35.36 0.66
CA GLU A 525 2.55 -35.62 1.55
C GLU A 525 2.59 -34.67 2.77
N PHE A 526 1.44 -34.08 3.12
CA PHE A 526 1.34 -33.10 4.21
C PHE A 526 1.80 -33.65 5.57
N ASP A 527 1.39 -34.87 5.93
CA ASP A 527 1.63 -35.45 7.25
C ASP A 527 3.04 -36.03 7.43
N THR A 528 3.69 -36.45 6.36
CA THR A 528 4.96 -37.18 6.43
C THR A 528 6.12 -36.40 5.81
N GLY A 529 5.84 -35.44 4.93
CA GLY A 529 6.84 -34.81 4.09
C GLY A 529 7.41 -35.73 3.00
N ARG A 530 6.88 -36.95 2.80
CA ARG A 530 7.38 -37.87 1.78
C ARG A 530 7.11 -37.30 0.40
N ILE A 531 8.17 -37.05 -0.35
CA ILE A 531 8.08 -36.48 -1.69
C ILE A 531 7.54 -37.57 -2.63
N PHE A 532 6.64 -37.21 -3.53
CA PHE A 532 6.02 -38.14 -4.48
C PHE A 532 6.14 -37.74 -5.94
N ALA A 533 6.45 -36.48 -6.23
CA ALA A 533 6.80 -36.03 -7.58
C ALA A 533 7.80 -34.88 -7.50
N ARG A 534 8.70 -34.81 -8.49
CA ARG A 534 9.67 -33.71 -8.64
C ARG A 534 9.66 -33.19 -10.06
N LEU A 535 9.53 -31.88 -10.17
CA LEU A 535 9.72 -31.12 -11.39
C LEU A 535 11.04 -30.37 -11.32
N GLU A 536 11.82 -30.47 -12.39
CA GLU A 536 12.99 -29.59 -12.59
C GLU A 536 12.80 -28.82 -13.89
N SER A 537 12.85 -27.49 -13.80
CA SER A 537 12.62 -26.57 -14.92
C SER A 537 11.34 -26.91 -15.70
N GLY A 538 10.27 -27.21 -14.97
CA GLY A 538 8.96 -27.58 -15.49
C GLY A 538 8.85 -29.00 -16.07
N ARG A 539 9.88 -29.83 -15.98
CA ARG A 539 9.86 -31.22 -16.47
C ARG A 539 9.79 -32.21 -15.32
N LEU A 540 8.92 -33.21 -15.45
CA LEU A 540 8.85 -34.31 -14.50
C LEU A 540 10.10 -35.16 -14.62
N VAL A 541 10.95 -35.13 -13.59
CA VAL A 541 12.19 -35.90 -13.56
C VAL A 541 12.05 -37.20 -12.78
N TRP A 542 11.15 -37.22 -11.80
CA TRP A 542 11.10 -38.30 -10.82
C TRP A 542 9.73 -38.42 -10.13
N THR A 543 9.33 -39.66 -9.74
CA THR A 543 8.10 -39.96 -9.00
C THR A 543 8.22 -41.16 -8.04
N ASP A 544 7.52 -41.10 -6.90
CA ASP A 544 7.33 -42.24 -5.97
C ASP A 544 5.90 -42.81 -6.13
N PRO A 545 5.72 -44.04 -6.64
CA PRO A 545 4.41 -44.56 -7.06
C PRO A 545 3.36 -44.63 -5.95
N ALA A 546 3.74 -45.04 -4.74
CA ALA A 546 2.78 -45.29 -3.66
C ALA A 546 2.10 -44.02 -3.14
N PRO A 547 2.84 -42.96 -2.75
CA PRO A 547 2.22 -41.68 -2.40
C PRO A 547 1.63 -40.95 -3.62
N LEU A 548 2.19 -41.10 -4.82
CA LEU A 548 1.61 -40.51 -6.04
C LEU A 548 0.20 -41.07 -6.33
N ALA A 549 0.00 -42.38 -6.21
CA ALA A 549 -1.31 -42.99 -6.40
C ALA A 549 -2.36 -42.46 -5.40
N ARG A 550 -1.96 -42.19 -4.15
CA ARG A 550 -2.83 -41.55 -3.15
C ARG A 550 -3.15 -40.11 -3.53
N ALA A 551 -2.14 -39.33 -3.93
CA ALA A 551 -2.34 -37.96 -4.38
C ALA A 551 -3.30 -37.89 -5.58
N LEU A 552 -3.14 -38.79 -6.56
CA LEU A 552 -4.03 -38.86 -7.74
C LEU A 552 -5.47 -39.30 -7.41
N ALA A 553 -5.77 -39.80 -6.21
CA ALA A 553 -7.13 -40.10 -5.79
C ALA A 553 -7.94 -38.82 -5.47
N ASP A 554 -7.27 -37.75 -5.05
CA ASP A 554 -7.86 -36.43 -4.86
C ASP A 554 -8.02 -35.69 -6.19
N ALA A 555 -9.18 -35.05 -6.39
CA ALA A 555 -9.53 -34.42 -7.66
C ALA A 555 -8.67 -33.19 -7.95
N ASP A 556 -8.40 -32.37 -6.94
CA ASP A 556 -7.57 -31.16 -7.06
C ASP A 556 -6.12 -31.53 -7.39
N SER A 557 -5.58 -32.49 -6.63
CA SER A 557 -4.23 -33.00 -6.82
C SER A 557 -4.06 -33.65 -8.19
N ARG A 558 -5.03 -34.46 -8.65
CA ARG A 558 -5.02 -35.05 -10.00
C ARG A 558 -4.99 -33.97 -11.07
N ALA A 559 -5.91 -33.01 -11.03
CA ALA A 559 -5.99 -31.96 -12.03
C ALA A 559 -4.72 -31.09 -12.04
N GLY A 560 -4.18 -30.74 -10.87
CA GLY A 560 -2.94 -29.99 -10.74
C GLY A 560 -1.74 -30.75 -11.31
N LEU A 561 -1.58 -32.03 -10.97
CA LEU A 561 -0.46 -32.85 -11.47
C LEU A 561 -0.56 -33.11 -12.97
N THR A 562 -1.74 -33.51 -13.48
CA THR A 562 -1.99 -33.70 -14.91
C THR A 562 -1.81 -32.41 -15.70
N ALA A 563 -2.09 -31.25 -15.09
CA ALA A 563 -1.80 -29.98 -15.71
C ALA A 563 -0.29 -29.77 -15.96
N LEU A 564 0.56 -30.17 -15.02
CA LEU A 564 2.02 -30.01 -15.12
C LEU A 564 2.69 -31.09 -15.98
N ALA A 565 2.21 -32.32 -15.86
CA ALA A 565 2.68 -33.49 -16.59
C ALA A 565 1.46 -34.34 -17.02
N PRO A 566 0.96 -34.16 -18.26
CA PRO A 566 -0.27 -34.83 -18.73
C PRO A 566 -0.26 -36.35 -18.55
N ASP A 567 0.89 -36.98 -18.78
CA ASP A 567 1.04 -38.43 -18.73
C ASP A 567 1.50 -38.94 -17.35
N ILE A 568 1.45 -38.13 -16.27
CA ILE A 568 1.99 -38.52 -14.95
C ILE A 568 1.37 -39.79 -14.37
N ALA A 569 0.13 -40.11 -14.75
CA ALA A 569 -0.56 -41.33 -14.32
C ALA A 569 -0.13 -42.58 -15.12
N ASP A 570 0.21 -42.41 -16.40
CA ASP A 570 0.46 -43.50 -17.35
C ASP A 570 1.96 -43.75 -17.61
N ALA A 571 2.76 -42.69 -17.50
CA ALA A 571 4.21 -42.66 -17.70
C ALA A 571 4.88 -41.94 -16.51
N PRO A 572 4.94 -42.57 -15.33
CA PRO A 572 5.60 -41.98 -14.18
C PRO A 572 7.09 -41.73 -14.48
N GLY A 573 7.65 -40.64 -13.93
CA GLY A 573 9.07 -40.32 -14.06
C GLY A 573 9.95 -41.40 -13.42
N ALA A 574 11.28 -41.25 -13.52
CA ALA A 574 12.22 -42.18 -12.91
C ALA A 574 11.91 -42.41 -11.41
N HIS A 575 12.09 -43.63 -10.92
CA HIS A 575 11.72 -43.99 -9.54
C HIS A 575 12.90 -43.81 -8.58
N PRO A 576 12.63 -43.45 -7.31
CA PRO A 576 13.67 -43.38 -6.29
C PRO A 576 14.20 -44.78 -5.98
N ALA A 577 15.51 -44.89 -5.73
CA ALA A 577 16.06 -46.07 -5.07
C ALA A 577 15.59 -46.17 -3.61
N THR A 578 15.35 -45.03 -2.95
CA THR A 578 14.87 -44.92 -1.56
C THR A 578 13.93 -43.72 -1.41
N PRO A 579 12.88 -43.79 -0.57
CA PRO A 579 11.97 -42.65 -0.34
C PRO A 579 12.72 -41.38 0.08
N GLU A 580 12.36 -40.26 -0.53
CA GLU A 580 12.87 -38.93 -0.17
C GLU A 580 11.83 -38.16 0.66
N TYR A 581 12.32 -37.34 1.60
CA TYR A 581 11.49 -36.54 2.49
C TYR A 581 11.90 -35.07 2.41
N ALA A 582 10.92 -34.18 2.50
CA ALA A 582 11.14 -32.75 2.61
C ALA A 582 11.90 -32.43 3.90
N ASP A 583 12.89 -31.53 3.81
CA ASP A 583 13.71 -31.15 4.96
C ASP A 583 12.92 -30.30 5.96
N ARG A 584 12.44 -30.95 7.03
CA ARG A 584 11.69 -30.29 8.10
C ARG A 584 12.54 -29.33 8.92
N ALA A 585 13.85 -29.59 9.06
CA ALA A 585 14.74 -28.76 9.87
C ALA A 585 15.10 -27.45 9.13
N GLY A 586 15.25 -27.51 7.81
CA GLY A 586 15.52 -26.35 6.94
C GLY A 586 14.28 -25.59 6.44
N ALA A 587 13.07 -26.02 6.82
CA ALA A 587 11.84 -25.48 6.25
C ALA A 587 11.50 -24.05 6.68
N ASP A 588 11.97 -23.61 7.86
CA ASP A 588 11.68 -22.29 8.46
C ASP A 588 10.18 -21.90 8.49
N THR A 589 9.27 -22.86 8.38
CA THR A 589 7.83 -22.62 8.26
C THR A 589 7.22 -22.07 9.54
N LEU A 590 6.21 -21.21 9.39
CA LEU A 590 5.33 -20.75 10.46
C LEU A 590 4.14 -21.68 10.66
N GLY A 591 3.61 -22.22 9.55
CA GLY A 591 2.47 -23.12 9.57
C GLY A 591 2.82 -24.51 10.09
N ARG A 592 1.78 -25.26 10.45
CA ARG A 592 1.91 -26.67 10.80
C ARG A 592 1.94 -27.54 9.55
N TRP A 593 2.84 -28.52 9.56
CA TRP A 593 2.87 -29.67 8.67
C TRP A 593 3.84 -30.71 9.24
N GLY A 594 3.72 -31.95 8.78
CA GLY A 594 4.37 -33.08 9.42
C GLY A 594 3.73 -33.43 10.76
N ALA A 595 3.60 -34.73 11.06
CA ALA A 595 3.12 -35.23 12.35
C ALA A 595 3.92 -34.68 13.56
#